data_AF-A0A2R4TD20-F1
#
_entry.id   AF-A0A2R4TD20-F1
#
_cell.length_a   1.000
_cell.length_b   1.000
_cell.length_c   1.000
_cell.angle_alpha   90.00
_cell.angle_beta   90.00
_cell.angle_gamma   90.00
#
_symmetry.space_group_name_H-M   'P 1'
#
loop_
_entity.id
_entity.type
_entity.pdbx_description
1 polymer ?
#
loop_
_entity_poly.entity_id
_entity_poly.type
_entity_poly.pdbx_seq_one_letter_code
_entity_poly.pdbx_strand_id
1 'polypeptide(L)'
;MTSKKKKIVLLVSTAALVGGTAFAMTGTGNASQESDNRVSQFCLAAENFLSDSDVFIINEERNNFPNKEARIARQQELVRQTIANQERLGC
;
A
#
# COMPACT_ATOMS: atom_id res chain seq x y z
N MET A 1 41.00 28.62 -3.04
CA MET A 1 40.62 27.30 -3.56
C MET A 1 39.46 26.73 -2.75
N THR A 2 38.28 26.69 -3.40
CA THR A 2 37.23 25.66 -3.31
C THR A 2 36.67 25.19 -1.94
N SER A 3 35.61 25.90 -1.52
CA SER A 3 34.27 25.39 -1.16
C SER A 3 34.11 23.88 -0.83
N LYS A 4 33.87 23.54 0.45
CA LYS A 4 33.19 22.29 0.89
C LYS A 4 32.47 22.43 2.26
N LYS A 5 31.61 23.43 2.46
CA LYS A 5 30.71 23.49 3.66
C LYS A 5 29.25 23.86 3.36
N LYS A 6 28.76 23.66 2.12
CA LYS A 6 27.37 23.97 1.72
C LYS A 6 26.70 22.82 0.94
N LYS A 7 26.80 21.56 1.41
CA LYS A 7 26.13 20.41 0.77
C LYS A 7 25.29 19.55 1.71
N ILE A 8 24.72 20.14 2.76
CA ILE A 8 23.81 19.41 3.67
C ILE A 8 22.38 19.97 3.65
N VAL A 9 22.14 21.15 3.08
CA VAL A 9 20.82 21.79 3.13
C VAL A 9 19.86 21.33 2.00
N LEU A 10 20.32 20.51 1.06
CA LEU A 10 19.58 20.19 -0.16
C LEU A 10 18.86 18.83 -0.16
N LEU A 11 18.75 18.15 0.99
CA LEU A 11 18.14 16.80 1.09
C LEU A 11 16.92 16.71 2.02
N VAL A 12 16.34 17.84 2.45
CA VAL A 12 15.12 17.86 3.28
C VAL A 12 13.87 18.33 2.50
N SER A 13 14.00 18.65 1.21
CA SER A 13 12.90 19.23 0.42
C SER A 13 12.22 18.27 -0.57
N THR A 14 12.57 16.99 -0.59
CA THR A 14 11.96 15.99 -1.49
C THR A 14 11.01 15.02 -0.79
N ALA A 15 10.68 15.24 0.48
CA ALA A 15 9.52 14.61 1.12
C ALA A 15 8.24 15.43 0.89
N ALA A 16 8.09 16.02 -0.30
CA ALA A 16 6.76 16.32 -0.83
C ALA A 16 6.19 14.99 -1.33
N LEU A 17 5.68 14.19 -0.41
CA LEU A 17 4.77 13.10 -0.74
C LEU A 17 3.53 13.73 -1.39
N VAL A 18 3.59 13.82 -2.72
CA VAL A 18 2.43 13.90 -3.60
C VAL A 18 1.52 12.74 -3.21
N GLY A 19 0.39 13.07 -2.58
CA GLY A 19 -0.61 12.13 -2.08
C GLY A 19 -1.31 12.56 -0.79
N GLY A 20 -0.84 13.61 -0.12
CA GLY A 20 -1.49 14.15 1.09
C GLY A 20 -2.31 15.40 0.82
N THR A 21 -3.46 15.28 0.14
CA THR A 21 -4.52 16.27 0.36
C THR A 21 -5.00 16.09 1.79
N ALA A 22 -4.43 16.90 2.69
CA ALA A 22 -5.00 17.18 3.98
C ALA A 22 -6.37 17.83 3.75
N PHE A 23 -7.42 17.00 3.64
CA PHE A 23 -8.77 17.43 3.95
C PHE A 23 -8.80 17.65 5.46
N ALA A 24 -8.43 18.87 5.87
CA ALA A 24 -8.93 19.41 7.11
C ALA A 24 -10.44 19.63 6.94
N MET A 25 -11.23 18.56 7.05
CA MET A 25 -12.68 18.67 7.16
C MET A 25 -13.00 18.91 8.64
N THR A 26 -13.14 20.19 8.98
CA THR A 26 -13.87 20.63 10.16
C THR A 26 -15.33 20.20 10.00
N GLY A 27 -15.65 19.00 10.44
CA GLY A 27 -16.98 18.41 10.30
C GLY A 27 -17.17 17.27 11.28
N THR A 28 -17.38 17.60 12.55
CA THR A 28 -17.91 16.66 13.53
C THR A 28 -19.36 16.33 13.13
N GLY A 29 -19.53 15.36 12.23
CA GLY A 29 -20.84 14.95 11.74
C GLY A 29 -20.86 13.65 10.94
N ASN A 30 -19.76 13.28 10.27
CA ASN A 30 -19.71 12.09 9.39
C ASN A 30 -18.42 11.26 9.50
N ALA A 31 -17.73 11.29 10.64
CA ALA A 31 -16.55 10.43 10.85
C ALA A 31 -16.89 8.94 10.60
N SER A 32 -18.10 8.52 10.98
CA SER A 32 -18.60 7.17 10.72
C SER A 32 -18.82 6.89 9.23
N GLN A 33 -19.41 7.82 8.47
CA GLN A 33 -19.71 7.61 7.04
C GLN A 33 -18.47 7.65 6.15
N GLU A 34 -17.48 8.50 6.49
CA GLU A 34 -16.19 8.49 5.80
C GLU A 34 -15.38 7.24 6.15
N SER A 35 -15.41 6.79 7.41
CA SER A 35 -14.77 5.53 7.79
C SER A 35 -15.42 4.32 7.11
N ASP A 36 -16.75 4.28 7.03
CA ASP A 36 -17.52 3.18 6.42
C ASP A 36 -17.28 3.08 4.91
N ASN A 37 -17.22 4.23 4.23
CA ASN A 37 -16.86 4.27 2.80
C ASN A 37 -15.40 3.83 2.56
N ARG A 38 -14.46 4.23 3.44
CA ARG A 38 -13.07 3.77 3.35
C ARG A 38 -12.93 2.26 3.60
N VAL A 39 -13.71 1.70 4.54
CA VAL A 39 -13.77 0.25 4.80
C VAL A 39 -14.31 -0.46 3.57
N SER A 40 -15.42 -0.01 3.01
CA SER A 40 -16.02 -0.58 1.80
C SER A 40 -15.06 -0.55 0.60
N GLN A 41 -14.36 0.56 0.40
CA GLN A 41 -13.34 0.68 -0.66
C GLN A 41 -12.14 -0.24 -0.43
N PHE A 42 -11.71 -0.40 0.82
CA PHE A 42 -10.65 -1.35 1.16
C PHE A 42 -11.08 -2.78 0.85
N CYS A 43 -12.28 -3.18 1.24
CA CYS A 43 -12.80 -4.53 0.99
C CYS A 43 -12.87 -4.85 -0.51
N LEU A 44 -13.41 -3.92 -1.32
CA LEU A 44 -13.45 -4.08 -2.78
C LEU A 44 -12.04 -4.15 -3.41
N ALA A 45 -11.10 -3.34 -2.91
CA ALA A 45 -9.72 -3.38 -3.37
C ALA A 45 -8.98 -4.65 -2.93
N ALA A 46 -9.30 -5.17 -1.74
CA ALA A 46 -8.74 -6.40 -1.19
C ALA A 46 -9.16 -7.61 -2.03
N GLU A 47 -10.43 -7.72 -2.42
CA GLU A 47 -10.91 -8.80 -3.29
C GLU A 47 -10.19 -8.82 -4.64
N ASN A 48 -10.04 -7.65 -5.26
CA ASN A 48 -9.27 -7.52 -6.52
C ASN A 48 -7.79 -7.91 -6.30
N PHE A 49 -7.17 -7.44 -5.22
CA PHE A 49 -5.79 -7.80 -4.89
C PHE A 49 -5.61 -9.31 -4.68
N LEU A 50 -6.55 -9.99 -4.04
CA LEU A 50 -6.51 -11.44 -3.84
C LEU A 50 -6.59 -12.18 -5.18
N SER A 51 -7.53 -11.80 -6.05
CA SER A 51 -7.65 -12.37 -7.40
C SER A 51 -6.38 -12.15 -8.24
N ASP A 52 -5.80 -10.95 -8.20
CA ASP A 52 -4.57 -10.63 -8.93
C ASP A 52 -3.35 -11.37 -8.36
N SER A 53 -3.34 -11.63 -7.05
CA SER A 53 -2.26 -12.35 -6.38
C SER A 53 -2.20 -13.82 -6.80
N ASP A 54 -3.34 -14.46 -7.05
CA ASP A 54 -3.38 -15.82 -7.58
C ASP A 54 -2.75 -15.87 -8.99
N VAL A 55 -3.12 -14.92 -9.85
CA VAL A 55 -2.53 -14.79 -11.20
C VAL A 55 -1.02 -14.53 -11.11
N PHE A 56 -0.60 -13.67 -10.18
CA PHE A 56 0.82 -13.39 -9.96
C PHE A 56 1.59 -14.66 -9.56
N ILE A 57 1.09 -15.43 -8.57
CA ILE A 57 1.74 -16.65 -8.11
C ILE A 57 1.82 -17.67 -9.24
N ILE A 58 0.73 -17.91 -9.96
CA ILE A 58 0.72 -18.82 -11.12
C ILE A 58 1.75 -18.36 -12.16
N ASN A 59 1.84 -17.06 -12.43
CA ASN A 59 2.80 -16.53 -13.39
C ASN A 59 4.25 -16.69 -12.91
N GLU A 60 4.52 -16.50 -11.61
CA GLU A 60 5.85 -16.75 -11.01
C GLU A 60 6.21 -18.25 -10.96
N GLU A 61 5.22 -19.14 -10.86
CA GLU A 61 5.45 -20.59 -10.91
C GLU A 61 5.74 -21.06 -12.34
N ARG A 62 5.01 -20.52 -13.32
CA ARG A 62 5.17 -20.86 -14.74
C ARG A 62 6.45 -20.28 -15.34
N ASN A 63 6.91 -19.13 -14.85
CA ASN A 63 8.11 -18.48 -15.34
C ASN A 63 9.26 -18.70 -14.36
N ASN A 64 10.45 -19.05 -14.87
CA ASN A 64 11.62 -19.24 -14.01
C ASN A 64 12.32 -17.92 -13.69
N PHE A 65 11.60 -16.97 -13.09
CA PHE A 65 12.17 -15.67 -12.73
C PHE A 65 13.25 -15.82 -11.64
N PRO A 66 14.30 -14.97 -11.67
CA PRO A 66 15.27 -14.93 -10.59
C PRO A 66 14.56 -14.57 -9.27
N ASN A 67 14.88 -15.31 -8.22
CA ASN A 67 14.28 -15.16 -6.88
C ASN A 67 12.76 -15.42 -6.82
N LYS A 68 12.18 -16.22 -7.74
CA LYS A 68 10.73 -16.53 -7.75
C LYS A 68 10.19 -16.96 -6.39
N GLU A 69 10.91 -17.80 -5.65
CA GLU A 69 10.48 -18.28 -4.34
C GLU A 69 10.32 -17.14 -3.32
N ALA A 70 11.27 -16.20 -3.30
CA ALA A 70 11.20 -15.04 -2.43
C ALA A 70 10.05 -14.08 -2.82
N ARG A 71 9.73 -13.99 -4.12
CA ARG A 71 8.62 -13.17 -4.63
C ARG A 71 7.27 -13.81 -4.30
N ILE A 72 7.13 -15.12 -4.51
CA ILE A 72 5.96 -15.90 -4.13
C ILE A 72 5.73 -15.82 -2.62
N ALA A 73 6.76 -16.05 -1.81
CA ALA A 73 6.64 -15.97 -0.35
C ALA A 73 6.21 -14.57 0.13
N ARG A 74 6.74 -13.50 -0.48
CA ARG A 74 6.31 -12.13 -0.19
C ARG A 74 4.85 -11.92 -0.56
N GLN A 75 4.42 -12.39 -1.74
CA GLN A 75 3.04 -12.23 -2.18
C GLN A 75 2.08 -13.00 -1.27
N GLN A 76 2.43 -14.23 -0.86
CA GLN A 76 1.65 -15.02 0.09
C GLN A 76 1.51 -14.32 1.45
N GLU A 77 2.57 -13.67 1.94
CA GLU A 77 2.47 -12.90 3.19
C GLU A 77 1.56 -11.68 3.04
N LEU A 78 1.59 -10.99 1.90
CA LEU A 78 0.66 -9.89 1.63
C LEU A 78 -0.79 -10.39 1.55
N VAL A 79 -1.04 -11.53 0.88
CA VAL A 79 -2.35 -12.19 0.84
C VAL A 79 -2.84 -12.49 2.25
N ARG A 80 -2.00 -13.10 3.09
CA ARG A 80 -2.34 -13.42 4.49
C ARG A 80 -2.70 -12.18 5.30
N GLN A 81 -1.96 -11.08 5.13
CA GLN A 81 -2.25 -9.81 5.79
C GLN A 81 -3.55 -9.20 5.29
N THR A 82 -3.80 -9.24 3.98
CA THR A 82 -5.04 -8.74 3.37
C THR A 82 -6.26 -9.49 3.92
N ILE A 83 -6.20 -10.83 3.98
CA ILE A 83 -7.28 -11.66 4.55
C ILE A 83 -7.50 -11.30 6.03
N ALA A 84 -6.44 -11.21 6.84
CA ALA A 84 -6.58 -10.84 8.24
C ALA A 84 -7.18 -9.43 8.42
N ASN A 85 -6.89 -8.50 7.51
CA ASN A 85 -7.48 -7.16 7.53
C ASN A 85 -8.95 -7.18 7.11
N GLN A 86 -9.31 -7.99 6.11
CA GLN A 86 -10.70 -8.23 5.73
C GLN A 86 -11.52 -8.75 6.91
N GLU A 87 -11.05 -9.83 7.55
CA GLU A 87 -11.72 -10.42 8.72
C GLU A 87 -11.90 -9.40 9.86
N ARG A 88 -10.87 -8.57 10.11
CA ARG A 88 -10.93 -7.50 11.11
C ARG A 88 -11.94 -6.40 10.77
N LEU A 89 -12.18 -6.17 9.48
CA LEU A 89 -13.09 -5.15 8.97
C LEU A 89 -14.50 -5.69 8.71
N GLY A 90 -14.71 -7.00 8.81
CA GLY A 90 -16.01 -7.65 8.59
C GLY A 90 -16.36 -7.81 7.11
N CYS A 91 -15.33 -7.88 6.28
CA CYS A 91 -15.37 -8.29 4.88
C CYS A 91 -14.28 -9.34 4.63
#